data_AF-A0A832VX05-F1
#
_entry.id   AF-A0A832VX05-F1
#
_cell.length_a   1.000
_cell.length_b   1.000
_cell.length_c   1.000
_cell.angle_alpha   90.00
_cell.angle_beta   90.00
_cell.angle_gamma   90.00
#
_symmetry.space_group_name_H-M   'P 1'
#
loop_
_entity.id
_entity.type
_entity.pdbx_description
1 polymer ?
#
loop_
_entity_poly.entity_id
_entity_poly.type
_entity_poly.pdbx_seq_one_letter_code
_entity_poly.pdbx_strand_id
1 'polypeptide(L)'
;MDKRIIISLLVLIASTLVLGCAQSPTETEGVTELYIVTMGPSTMLDELKAGDIDGFIAWEPFNAEAAVDGYGRYLINSSEVWPNHPCCILAASESYTDERVLTALVWAHIKATEFINDPANHDKVVQYAMEFTGKDRAVAEKALTNIAFVEYPDV
;
A
#
# COMPACT_ATOMS: atom_id res chain seq x y z
N MET A 1 8.70 0.44 67.23
CA MET A 1 7.71 0.78 66.18
C MET A 1 6.41 0.08 66.53
N ASP A 2 5.35 0.84 66.80
CA ASP A 2 4.09 0.30 67.36
C ASP A 2 3.38 -0.60 66.34
N LYS A 3 2.93 -1.79 66.77
CA LYS A 3 2.26 -2.76 65.89
C LYS A 3 1.02 -2.17 65.22
N ARG A 4 0.38 -1.20 65.87
CA ARG A 4 -0.77 -0.45 65.31
C ARG A 4 -0.37 0.40 64.10
N ILE A 5 0.82 1.00 64.12
CA ILE A 5 1.34 1.81 63.00
C ILE A 5 1.66 0.93 61.79
N ILE A 6 2.22 -0.25 62.02
CA ILE A 6 2.56 -1.20 60.95
C ILE A 6 1.30 -1.74 60.27
N ILE A 7 0.26 -2.07 61.04
CA ILE A 7 -1.02 -2.54 60.51
C ILE A 7 -1.71 -1.43 59.71
N SER A 8 -1.72 -0.19 60.23
CA SER A 8 -2.28 0.95 59.49
C SER A 8 -1.55 1.24 58.18
N LEU A 9 -0.21 1.13 58.16
CA LEU A 9 0.58 1.30 56.94
C LEU A 9 0.27 0.22 55.89
N LEU A 10 0.15 -1.04 56.33
CA LEU A 10 -0.17 -2.16 55.45
C LEU A 10 -1.59 -2.05 54.86
N VAL A 11 -2.56 -1.60 55.65
CA VAL A 11 -3.92 -1.35 55.16
C VAL A 11 -3.94 -0.19 54.17
N LEU A 12 -3.17 0.87 54.41
CA LEU A 12 -3.07 2.01 53.49
C LEU A 12 -2.45 1.58 52.14
N ILE A 13 -1.37 0.82 52.17
CA ILE A 13 -0.68 0.28 50.99
C ILE A 13 -1.60 -0.67 50.20
N ALA A 14 -2.31 -1.57 50.89
CA ALA A 14 -3.28 -2.46 50.25
C ALA A 14 -4.43 -1.68 49.60
N SER A 15 -4.92 -0.62 50.23
CA SER A 15 -5.99 0.24 49.68
C SER A 15 -5.54 1.00 48.43
N THR A 16 -4.30 1.50 48.40
CA THR A 16 -3.75 2.18 47.21
C THR A 16 -3.46 1.20 46.06
N LEU A 17 -3.07 -0.04 46.36
CA LEU A 17 -2.89 -1.10 45.36
C LEU A 17 -4.21 -1.51 44.70
N VAL A 18 -5.30 -1.57 45.47
CA VAL A 18 -6.63 -1.93 44.93
C VAL A 18 -7.19 -0.82 44.04
N LEU A 19 -6.96 0.47 44.36
CA LEU A 19 -7.35 1.57 43.46
C LEU A 19 -6.51 1.61 42.17
N GLY A 20 -5.25 1.18 42.22
CA GLY A 20 -4.36 1.14 41.04
C GLY A 20 -4.73 0.04 40.03
N CYS A 21 -5.42 -1.01 40.44
CA CYS A 21 -5.85 -2.10 39.55
C CYS A 21 -7.31 -1.96 39.04
N ALA A 22 -8.08 -1.00 39.56
CA ALA A 22 -9.50 -0.84 39.23
C ALA A 22 -9.77 0.17 38.10
N GLN A 23 -8.72 0.74 37.49
CA GLN A 23 -8.86 1.36 36.17
C GLN A 23 -8.73 0.26 35.13
N SER A 24 -9.83 -0.45 34.87
CA SER A 24 -10.03 -1.07 33.57
C SER A 24 -9.75 0.02 32.52
N PRO A 25 -8.93 -0.24 31.48
CA PRO A 25 -8.83 0.70 30.37
C PRO A 25 -10.26 0.94 29.92
N THR A 26 -10.69 2.19 29.97
CA THR A 26 -11.94 2.61 29.36
C THR A 26 -11.79 2.23 27.90
N GLU A 27 -12.44 1.15 27.47
CA GLU A 27 -12.58 0.82 26.06
C GLU A 27 -13.33 1.99 25.44
N THR A 28 -12.57 2.96 24.94
CA THR A 28 -13.07 3.96 24.01
C THR A 28 -13.43 3.16 22.77
N GLU A 29 -14.72 2.85 22.61
CA GLU A 29 -15.24 2.40 21.34
C GLU A 29 -14.80 3.39 20.26
N GLY A 30 -13.87 2.95 19.41
CA GLY A 30 -13.96 3.21 17.98
C GLY A 30 -13.11 4.34 17.37
N VAL A 31 -11.99 4.75 17.97
CA VAL A 31 -10.97 5.48 17.18
C VAL A 31 -9.61 4.85 17.39
N THR A 32 -9.21 4.00 16.44
CA THR A 32 -7.83 3.56 16.29
C THR A 32 -7.02 4.76 15.82
N GLU A 33 -6.13 5.29 16.66
CA GLU A 33 -5.17 6.29 16.23
C GLU A 33 -4.24 5.67 15.18
N LEU A 34 -4.15 6.29 14.01
CA LEU A 34 -3.28 5.87 12.90
C LEU A 34 -2.15 6.89 12.75
N TYR A 35 -0.91 6.44 12.87
CA TYR A 35 0.28 7.25 12.63
C TYR A 35 0.70 7.09 11.17
N ILE A 36 0.64 8.19 10.39
CA ILE A 36 0.99 8.18 8.97
C ILE A 36 2.35 8.86 8.79
N VAL A 37 3.25 8.16 8.10
CA VAL A 37 4.58 8.65 7.72
C VAL A 37 4.78 8.51 6.22
N THR A 38 5.61 9.37 5.64
CA THR A 38 5.91 9.36 4.21
C THR A 38 7.33 8.86 3.99
N MET A 39 7.48 7.90 3.08
CA MET A 39 8.77 7.34 2.67
C MET A 39 8.71 6.84 1.23
N GLY A 40 9.85 6.43 0.65
CA GLY A 40 9.87 5.83 -0.69
C GLY A 40 9.34 4.39 -0.68
N PRO A 41 8.76 3.88 -1.78
CA PRO A 41 8.18 2.53 -1.81
C PRO A 41 9.15 1.41 -1.45
N SER A 42 10.40 1.48 -1.90
CA SER A 42 11.42 0.50 -1.50
C SER A 42 11.66 0.51 0.01
N THR A 43 11.67 1.68 0.63
CA THR A 43 11.77 1.81 2.09
C THR A 43 10.52 1.27 2.79
N MET A 44 9.32 1.46 2.22
CA MET A 44 8.10 0.85 2.78
C MET A 44 8.20 -0.68 2.87
N LEU A 45 8.83 -1.33 1.88
CA LEU A 45 9.06 -2.78 1.92
C LEU A 45 10.03 -3.18 3.03
N ASP A 46 11.14 -2.46 3.15
CA ASP A 46 12.16 -2.74 4.17
C ASP A 46 11.58 -2.56 5.59
N GLU A 47 10.84 -1.47 5.84
CA GLU A 47 10.22 -1.17 7.12
C GLU A 47 9.07 -2.13 7.46
N LEU A 48 8.25 -2.53 6.46
CA LEU A 48 7.24 -3.56 6.68
C LEU A 48 7.88 -4.89 7.08
N LYS A 49 8.97 -5.26 6.40
CA LYS A 49 9.71 -6.50 6.68
C LYS A 49 10.41 -6.47 8.04
N ALA A 50 10.88 -5.30 8.47
CA ALA A 50 11.45 -5.07 9.79
C ALA A 50 10.40 -5.05 10.91
N GLY A 51 9.13 -4.77 10.57
CA GLY A 51 8.04 -4.61 11.53
C GLY A 51 7.95 -3.21 12.13
N ASP A 52 8.60 -2.22 11.50
CA ASP A 52 8.59 -0.82 11.93
C ASP A 52 7.32 -0.08 11.46
N ILE A 53 6.64 -0.61 10.43
CA ILE A 53 5.29 -0.20 10.02
C ILE A 53 4.33 -1.38 9.96
N ASP A 54 3.06 -1.15 10.30
CA ASP A 54 2.01 -2.18 10.25
C ASP A 54 1.43 -2.38 8.84
N GLY A 55 1.62 -1.42 7.94
CA GLY A 55 1.11 -1.45 6.58
C GLY A 55 1.48 -0.20 5.79
N PHE A 56 1.31 -0.28 4.47
CA PHE A 56 1.59 0.84 3.56
C PHE A 56 0.63 0.86 2.38
N ILE A 57 0.63 1.99 1.66
CA ILE A 57 -0.09 2.17 0.40
C ILE A 57 0.96 2.50 -0.67
N ALA A 58 1.11 1.62 -1.65
CA ALA A 58 1.96 1.85 -2.82
C ALA A 58 1.29 1.34 -4.10
N TRP A 59 1.97 1.53 -5.23
CA TRP A 59 1.61 0.96 -6.52
C TRP A 59 2.37 -0.34 -6.79
N GLU A 60 1.93 -1.08 -7.80
CA GLU A 60 2.64 -2.27 -8.26
C GLU A 60 3.99 -1.93 -8.90
N PRO A 61 5.04 -2.76 -8.75
CA PRO A 61 5.03 -4.12 -8.23
C PRO A 61 5.36 -4.26 -6.74
N PHE A 62 5.47 -3.17 -5.98
CA PHE A 62 5.92 -3.21 -4.58
C PHE A 62 4.96 -4.03 -3.71
N ASN A 63 3.65 -3.87 -3.91
CA ASN A 63 2.65 -4.65 -3.19
C ASN A 63 2.76 -6.16 -3.53
N ALA A 64 2.99 -6.47 -4.81
CA ALA A 64 3.17 -7.85 -5.27
C ALA A 64 4.41 -8.49 -4.68
N GLU A 65 5.52 -7.74 -4.60
CA GLU A 65 6.76 -8.21 -3.99
C GLU A 65 6.57 -8.62 -2.54
N ALA A 66 5.96 -7.76 -1.71
CA ALA A 66 5.68 -8.10 -0.32
C ALA A 66 4.80 -9.36 -0.17
N ALA A 67 3.81 -9.52 -1.06
CA ALA A 67 2.90 -10.66 -1.05
C ALA A 67 3.56 -11.96 -1.54
N VAL A 68 4.37 -11.90 -2.60
CA VAL A 68 5.06 -13.05 -3.19
C VAL A 68 6.18 -13.54 -2.26
N ASP A 69 6.95 -12.63 -1.67
CA ASP A 69 8.00 -12.95 -0.70
C ASP A 69 7.44 -13.39 0.67
N GLY A 70 6.14 -13.22 0.89
CA GLY A 70 5.40 -13.78 2.02
C GLY A 70 5.51 -13.03 3.34
N TYR A 71 6.07 -11.81 3.33
CA TYR A 71 6.12 -10.94 4.52
C TYR A 71 5.01 -9.88 4.55
N GLY A 72 4.23 -9.75 3.47
CA GLY A 72 3.06 -8.88 3.39
C GLY A 72 1.88 -9.57 2.72
N ARG A 73 0.73 -8.88 2.69
CA ARG A 73 -0.44 -9.28 1.93
C ARG A 73 -1.28 -8.06 1.57
N TYR A 74 -2.06 -8.18 0.49
CA TYR A 74 -3.07 -7.19 0.16
C TYR A 74 -4.17 -7.18 1.23
N LEU A 75 -4.48 -5.99 1.74
CA LEU A 75 -5.64 -5.77 2.63
C LEU A 75 -6.87 -5.37 1.82
N ILE A 76 -6.68 -4.42 0.90
CA ILE A 76 -7.70 -3.88 0.02
C ILE A 76 -7.03 -3.30 -1.22
N ASN A 77 -7.61 -3.51 -2.40
CA ASN A 77 -7.17 -2.86 -3.63
C ASN A 77 -7.91 -1.55 -3.85
N SER A 78 -7.27 -0.58 -4.52
CA SER A 78 -7.91 0.69 -4.84
C SER A 78 -9.17 0.53 -5.72
N SER A 79 -9.24 -0.52 -6.54
CA SER A 79 -10.43 -0.88 -7.32
C SER A 79 -11.62 -1.31 -6.45
N GLU A 80 -11.39 -1.80 -5.24
CA GLU A 80 -12.43 -2.16 -4.27
C GLU A 80 -12.95 -0.91 -3.53
N VAL A 81 -12.08 0.08 -3.31
CA VAL A 81 -12.45 1.37 -2.70
C VAL A 81 -13.21 2.24 -3.70
N TRP A 82 -12.69 2.36 -4.91
CA TRP A 82 -13.30 3.12 -6.00
C TRP A 82 -13.18 2.33 -7.31
N PRO A 83 -14.27 1.66 -7.73
CA PRO A 83 -14.32 0.93 -9.00
C PRO A 83 -14.03 1.86 -10.19
N ASN A 84 -13.13 1.43 -11.08
CA ASN A 84 -12.69 2.17 -12.27
C ASN A 84 -12.13 3.58 -11.97
N HIS A 85 -11.50 3.79 -10.81
CA HIS A 85 -10.84 5.05 -10.50
C HIS A 85 -9.72 5.38 -11.52
N PRO A 86 -9.55 6.66 -11.88
CA PRO A 86 -8.40 7.07 -12.68
C PRO A 86 -7.12 6.93 -11.86
N CYS A 87 -6.04 6.47 -12.49
CA CYS A 87 -4.74 6.36 -11.85
C CYS A 87 -3.72 7.29 -12.54
N CYS A 88 -3.08 6.82 -13.61
CA CYS A 88 -2.04 7.56 -14.32
C CYS A 88 -2.60 8.30 -15.55
N ILE A 89 -2.06 9.48 -15.83
CA ILE A 89 -2.39 10.29 -17.00
C ILE A 89 -1.13 10.68 -17.78
N LEU A 90 -1.25 10.79 -19.10
CA LEU A 90 -0.26 11.46 -19.92
C LEU A 90 -0.55 12.96 -19.93
N ALA A 91 0.39 13.76 -19.44
CA ALA A 91 0.29 15.22 -19.44
C ALA A 91 1.41 15.83 -20.31
N ALA A 92 1.06 16.85 -21.09
CA ALA A 92 2.00 17.65 -21.87
C ALA A 92 1.94 19.11 -21.39
N SER A 93 3.07 19.82 -21.51
CA SER A 93 3.10 21.26 -21.24
C SER A 93 2.21 22.00 -22.24
N GLU A 94 1.48 23.02 -21.80
CA GLU A 94 0.70 23.91 -22.67
C GLU A 94 1.56 24.57 -23.76
N SER A 95 2.85 24.77 -23.50
CA SER A 95 3.80 25.33 -24.46
C SER A 95 4.11 24.39 -25.64
N TYR A 96 3.80 23.10 -25.50
CA TYR A 96 4.03 22.10 -26.54
C TYR A 96 2.80 21.96 -27.42
N THR A 97 2.87 22.49 -28.63
CA THR A 97 1.70 22.66 -29.52
C THR A 97 1.76 21.85 -30.81
N ASP A 98 2.74 20.95 -30.97
CA ASP A 98 2.81 20.08 -32.15
C ASP A 98 1.75 18.97 -32.06
N GLU A 99 0.58 19.24 -32.65
CA GLU A 99 -0.56 18.33 -32.68
C GLU A 99 -0.22 16.96 -33.29
N ARG A 100 0.70 16.89 -34.25
CA ARG A 100 1.07 15.61 -34.88
C ARG A 100 1.78 14.71 -33.88
N VAL A 101 2.69 15.27 -33.09
CA VAL A 101 3.41 14.50 -32.07
C VAL A 101 2.48 14.15 -30.91
N LEU A 102 1.65 15.09 -30.44
CA LEU A 102 0.66 14.82 -29.40
C LEU A 102 -0.27 13.67 -29.79
N THR A 103 -0.80 13.72 -31.02
CA THR A 103 -1.65 12.65 -31.57
C THR A 103 -0.90 11.33 -31.67
N ALA A 104 0.36 11.35 -32.13
CA ALA A 104 1.17 10.15 -32.21
C ALA A 104 1.44 9.52 -30.82
N LEU A 105 1.63 10.34 -29.78
CA LEU A 105 1.83 9.86 -28.41
C LEU A 105 0.57 9.19 -27.86
N VAL A 106 -0.62 9.76 -28.12
CA VAL A 106 -1.89 9.14 -27.73
C VAL A 106 -2.07 7.79 -28.44
N TRP A 107 -1.85 7.75 -29.76
CA TRP A 107 -1.91 6.50 -30.53
C TRP A 107 -0.90 5.44 -30.06
N ALA A 108 0.29 5.85 -29.61
CA ALA A 108 1.27 4.94 -29.06
C ALA A 108 0.76 4.29 -27.76
N HIS A 109 0.09 5.05 -26.89
CA HIS A 109 -0.50 4.52 -25.66
C HIS A 109 -1.67 3.58 -25.95
N ILE A 110 -2.56 3.91 -26.90
CA ILE A 110 -3.65 3.03 -27.33
C ILE A 110 -3.09 1.68 -27.78
N LYS A 111 -2.11 1.70 -28.71
CA LYS A 111 -1.47 0.47 -29.21
C LYS A 111 -0.73 -0.32 -28.12
N ALA A 112 -0.12 0.38 -27.16
CA ALA A 112 0.54 -0.27 -26.03
C ALA A 112 -0.48 -0.99 -25.14
N THR A 113 -1.61 -0.34 -24.83
CA THR A 113 -2.71 -0.95 -24.08
C THR A 113 -3.28 -2.18 -24.80
N GLU A 114 -3.58 -2.07 -26.09
CA GLU A 114 -4.04 -3.20 -26.91
C GLU A 114 -3.02 -4.35 -26.89
N PHE A 115 -1.73 -4.04 -27.03
CA PHE A 115 -0.66 -5.03 -26.97
C PHE A 115 -0.60 -5.73 -25.60
N ILE A 116 -0.75 -4.99 -24.50
CA ILE A 116 -0.75 -5.53 -23.14
C ILE A 116 -1.95 -6.45 -22.92
N ASN A 117 -3.12 -6.06 -23.43
CA ASN A 117 -4.37 -6.79 -23.24
C ASN A 117 -4.51 -8.04 -24.11
N ASP A 118 -3.75 -8.15 -25.20
CA ASP A 118 -3.73 -9.35 -26.05
C ASP A 118 -3.01 -10.52 -25.34
N PRO A 119 -3.71 -11.62 -24.99
CA PRO A 119 -3.10 -12.76 -24.30
C PRO A 119 -1.95 -13.40 -25.08
N ALA A 120 -1.89 -13.26 -26.41
CA ALA A 120 -0.79 -13.76 -27.23
C ALA A 120 0.54 -13.05 -26.91
N ASN A 121 0.50 -11.86 -26.31
CA ASN A 121 1.67 -11.08 -25.92
C ASN A 121 2.06 -11.23 -24.44
N HIS A 122 1.30 -11.98 -23.65
CA HIS A 122 1.48 -12.07 -22.19
C HIS A 122 2.94 -12.30 -21.77
N ASP A 123 3.63 -13.29 -22.36
CA ASP A 123 5.02 -13.58 -22.00
C ASP A 123 5.99 -12.42 -22.30
N LYS A 124 5.74 -11.66 -23.37
CA LYS A 124 6.52 -10.47 -23.69
C LYS A 124 6.23 -9.33 -22.72
N VAL A 125 4.97 -9.14 -22.35
CA VAL A 125 4.55 -8.13 -21.37
C VAL A 125 5.22 -8.40 -20.03
N VAL A 126 5.18 -9.65 -19.56
CA VAL A 126 5.87 -10.08 -18.33
C VAL A 126 7.38 -9.85 -18.46
N GLN A 127 7.99 -10.22 -19.59
CA GLN A 127 9.41 -9.97 -19.83
C GLN A 127 9.76 -8.47 -19.75
N TYR A 128 9.01 -7.60 -20.42
CA TYR A 128 9.24 -6.15 -20.38
C TYR A 128 9.04 -5.57 -18.97
N ALA A 129 8.04 -6.07 -18.23
CA ALA A 129 7.84 -5.67 -16.84
C ALA A 129 9.04 -6.06 -15.96
N MET A 130 9.58 -7.27 -16.12
CA MET A 130 10.78 -7.72 -15.41
C MET A 130 12.00 -6.87 -15.76
N GLU A 131 12.23 -6.60 -17.05
CA GLU A 131 13.36 -5.79 -17.52
C GLU A 131 13.30 -4.35 -16.98
N PHE A 132 12.10 -3.75 -16.96
CA PHE A 132 11.89 -2.38 -16.48
C PHE A 132 12.00 -2.28 -14.96
N THR A 133 11.41 -3.22 -14.23
CA THR A 133 11.30 -3.15 -12.76
C THR A 133 12.47 -3.81 -12.03
N GLY A 134 13.21 -4.69 -12.71
CA GLY A 134 14.24 -5.54 -12.11
C GLY A 134 13.67 -6.65 -11.22
N LYS A 135 12.35 -6.90 -11.24
CA LYS A 135 11.69 -7.94 -10.44
C LYS A 135 11.62 -9.26 -11.18
N ASP A 136 11.46 -10.34 -10.42
CA ASP A 136 11.32 -11.67 -10.99
C ASP A 136 9.95 -11.85 -11.66
N ARG A 137 9.80 -12.98 -12.35
CA ARG A 137 8.57 -13.31 -13.08
C ARG A 137 7.36 -13.41 -12.14
N ALA A 138 7.53 -13.99 -10.95
CA ALA A 138 6.41 -14.23 -10.04
C ALA A 138 5.81 -12.91 -9.53
N VAL A 139 6.68 -11.97 -9.15
CA VAL A 139 6.29 -10.61 -8.76
C VAL A 139 5.67 -9.86 -9.94
N ALA A 140 6.29 -9.92 -11.13
CA ALA A 140 5.76 -9.25 -12.32
C ALA A 140 4.37 -9.76 -12.73
N GLU A 141 4.17 -11.08 -12.76
CA GLU A 141 2.88 -11.69 -13.06
C GLU A 141 1.84 -11.30 -12.02
N LYS A 142 2.20 -11.39 -10.72
CA LYS A 142 1.28 -11.01 -9.64
C LYS A 142 0.87 -9.54 -9.75
N ALA A 143 1.81 -8.64 -9.98
CA ALA A 143 1.57 -7.22 -10.18
C ALA A 143 0.59 -6.95 -11.34
N LEU A 144 0.82 -7.59 -12.49
CA LEU A 144 -0.03 -7.41 -13.68
C LEU A 144 -1.48 -7.84 -13.44
N THR A 145 -1.74 -8.82 -12.57
CA THR A 145 -3.12 -9.22 -12.23
C THR A 145 -3.95 -8.14 -11.53
N ASN A 146 -3.29 -7.14 -10.92
CA ASN A 146 -3.94 -6.07 -10.17
C ASN A 146 -4.06 -4.77 -10.97
N ILE A 147 -3.62 -4.76 -12.23
CA ILE A 147 -3.63 -3.56 -13.09
C ILE A 147 -4.60 -3.80 -14.25
N ALA A 148 -5.56 -2.90 -14.40
CA ALA A 148 -6.42 -2.85 -15.58
C ALA A 148 -5.88 -1.79 -16.55
N PHE A 149 -5.53 -2.21 -17.76
CA PHE A 149 -5.15 -1.31 -18.84
C PHE A 149 -6.37 -1.09 -19.73
N VAL A 150 -6.86 0.14 -19.78
CA VAL A 150 -8.09 0.50 -20.49
C VAL A 150 -7.90 1.75 -21.33
N GLU A 151 -8.55 1.77 -22.48
CA GLU A 151 -8.55 2.85 -23.44
C GLU A 151 -9.99 3.15 -23.91
N TYR A 152 -10.33 4.43 -23.97
CA TYR A 152 -11.61 4.92 -24.48
C TYR A 152 -11.33 5.99 -25.54
N PRO A 153 -10.91 5.60 -26.74
CA PRO A 153 -10.62 6.56 -27.79
C PRO A 153 -11.94 7.24 -28.24
N ASP A 154 -12.01 8.56 -28.10
CA ASP A 154 -13.05 9.38 -28.71
C ASP A 154 -12.74 9.57 -30.21
N VAL A 155 -12.81 8.49 -30.99
CA VAL A 155 -12.60 8.50 -32.46
C VAL A 155 -13.88 8.77 -33.24
#